data_AF-A0A1I4NEP8-F1
#
_entry.id   AF-A0A1I4NEP8-F1
#
_cell.length_a   1.000
_cell.length_b   1.000
_cell.length_c   1.000
_cell.angle_alpha   90.00
_cell.angle_beta   90.00
_cell.angle_gamma   90.00
#
_symmetry.space_group_name_H-M   'P 1'
#
loop_
_entity.id
_entity.type
_entity.pdbx_description
1 polymer ?
#
loop_
_entity_poly.entity_id
_entity_poly.type
_entity_poly.pdbx_seq_one_letter_code
_entity_poly.pdbx_strand_id
1 'polypeptide(L)'
;MKQSSINALKSLKSTFQAAYNLVPALIISAILLTIGVMTVIIKFGLYMAFSLIIIVLVSIIVYSKTKNYGEAALSLVVGMLTVFTVKWNTTRLIVLASSWLGFSPISIIISSISIASKSESIYLHNSAFMSYYSSYSSDELYDLLQEEARKANAPTFGPIETAEIIRILVYKNIKLEDMKEAIEKINILTNIIQVPSDEVTYFFVDFCEMFDTPIGNVSNVFLDYIYNSFRSVTVSPRKFIDYYNESKKLVFLNNVDPDLYIDSLKKGIDLKINKEDINDFISNDINQQV
;
A
#
# COMPACT_ATOMS: atom_id res chain seq x y z
N MET A 1 3.22 14.70 22.59
CA MET A 1 3.36 15.31 21.24
C MET A 1 3.43 14.28 20.10
N LYS A 2 4.12 13.13 20.23
CA LYS A 2 4.16 12.06 19.20
C LYS A 2 2.83 11.34 18.92
N GLN A 3 1.94 11.20 19.90
CA GLN A 3 0.63 10.56 19.70
C GLN A 3 -0.31 11.38 18.78
N SER A 4 -0.21 12.72 18.82
CA SER A 4 -1.09 13.63 18.07
C SER A 4 -0.77 13.63 16.58
N SER A 5 0.51 13.54 16.20
CA SER A 5 0.91 13.44 14.79
C SER A 5 0.57 12.08 14.17
N ILE A 6 0.66 10.99 14.94
CA ILE A 6 0.26 9.64 14.50
C ILE A 6 -1.26 9.56 14.35
N ASN A 7 -2.01 10.17 15.26
CA ASN A 7 -3.47 10.25 15.15
C ASN A 7 -3.90 11.17 14.00
N ALA A 8 -3.17 12.25 13.73
CA ALA A 8 -3.40 13.11 12.58
C ALA A 8 -3.10 12.38 11.25
N LEU A 9 -2.07 11.53 11.20
CA LEU A 9 -1.78 10.68 10.04
C LEU A 9 -2.84 9.59 9.84
N LYS A 10 -3.31 8.96 10.91
CA LYS A 10 -4.42 8.00 10.86
C LYS A 10 -5.73 8.67 10.45
N SER A 11 -6.01 9.88 10.94
CA SER A 11 -7.18 10.64 10.53
C SER A 11 -7.05 11.15 9.09
N LEU A 12 -5.85 11.48 8.63
CA LEU A 12 -5.59 11.84 7.24
C LEU A 12 -5.81 10.62 6.34
N LYS A 13 -5.33 9.44 6.74
CA LYS A 13 -5.54 8.18 6.03
C LYS A 13 -7.03 7.81 5.96
N SER A 14 -7.76 7.91 7.07
CA SER A 14 -9.21 7.70 7.07
C SER A 14 -9.96 8.77 6.30
N THR A 15 -9.46 10.01 6.23
CA THR A 15 -9.99 11.07 5.37
C THR A 15 -9.71 10.80 3.90
N PHE A 16 -8.56 10.23 3.52
CA PHE A 16 -8.27 9.77 2.16
C PHE A 16 -9.16 8.59 1.76
N GLN A 17 -9.45 7.70 2.70
CA GLN A 17 -10.36 6.57 2.48
C GLN A 17 -11.82 7.02 2.41
N ALA A 18 -12.22 8.03 3.20
CA ALA A 18 -13.53 8.68 3.09
C ALA A 18 -13.65 9.55 1.83
N ALA A 19 -12.55 10.15 1.36
CA ALA A 19 -12.48 10.93 0.12
C ALA A 19 -12.85 10.09 -1.11
N TYR A 20 -12.60 8.78 -1.07
CA TYR A 20 -13.02 7.83 -2.10
C TYR A 20 -14.55 7.76 -2.25
N ASN A 21 -15.29 7.80 -1.14
CA ASN A 21 -16.77 7.83 -1.16
C ASN A 21 -17.34 9.25 -1.33
N LEU A 22 -16.51 10.28 -1.17
CA LEU A 22 -16.88 11.70 -1.27
C LEU A 22 -16.46 12.33 -2.59
N VAL A 23 -15.98 11.56 -3.58
CA VAL A 23 -15.57 12.08 -4.91
C VAL A 23 -16.61 13.06 -5.49
N PRO A 24 -17.94 12.79 -5.45
CA PRO A 24 -18.93 13.76 -5.91
C PRO A 24 -18.99 15.05 -5.06
N ALA A 25 -18.91 14.94 -3.73
CA ALA A 25 -18.90 16.09 -2.82
C ALA A 25 -17.61 16.92 -2.92
N LEU A 26 -16.48 16.27 -3.23
CA LEU A 26 -15.19 16.90 -3.49
C LEU A 26 -15.18 17.64 -4.84
N ILE A 27 -15.81 17.07 -5.87
CA ILE A 27 -16.00 17.76 -7.16
C ILE A 27 -16.88 19.00 -6.95
N ILE A 28 -17.99 18.88 -6.22
CA ILE A 28 -18.87 20.02 -5.90
C ILE A 28 -18.13 21.09 -5.08
N SER A 29 -17.32 20.69 -4.09
CA SER A 29 -16.55 21.65 -3.29
C SER A 29 -15.44 22.32 -4.11
N ALA A 30 -14.77 21.61 -5.02
CA ALA A 30 -13.79 22.19 -5.96
C ALA A 30 -14.45 23.17 -6.95
N ILE A 31 -15.66 22.87 -7.43
CA ILE A 31 -16.46 23.78 -8.27
C ILE A 31 -16.85 25.03 -7.48
N LEU A 32 -17.33 24.88 -6.24
CA LEU A 32 -17.66 26.01 -5.36
C LEU A 32 -16.41 26.86 -5.04
N LEU A 33 -15.25 26.23 -4.84
CA LEU A 33 -13.99 26.92 -4.59
C LEU A 33 -13.50 27.68 -5.82
N THR A 34 -13.61 27.09 -7.02
CA THR A 34 -13.27 27.78 -8.27
C THR A 34 -14.21 28.95 -8.53
N ILE A 35 -15.52 28.81 -8.25
CA ILE A 35 -16.48 29.93 -8.29
C ILE A 35 -16.13 31.02 -7.26
N GLY A 36 -15.71 30.63 -6.04
CA GLY A 36 -15.25 31.54 -4.98
C GLY A 36 -13.99 32.32 -5.38
N VAL A 37 -13.01 31.64 -5.98
CA VAL A 37 -11.82 32.26 -6.56
C VAL A 37 -12.22 33.21 -7.70
N MET A 38 -13.17 32.83 -8.55
CA MET A 38 -13.68 33.64 -9.66
C MET A 38 -14.40 34.91 -9.19
N THR A 39 -15.13 34.85 -8.06
CA THR A 39 -15.78 36.03 -7.47
C THR A 39 -14.79 36.99 -6.82
N VAL A 40 -13.71 36.47 -6.21
CA VAL A 40 -12.59 37.29 -5.73
C VAL A 40 -11.86 37.95 -6.91
N ILE A 41 -11.65 37.21 -7.99
CA ILE A 41 -11.05 37.66 -9.27
C ILE A 41 -11.77 38.87 -9.87
N ILE A 42 -13.11 38.85 -9.92
CA ILE A 42 -13.92 39.95 -10.47
C ILE A 42 -13.74 41.25 -9.66
N LYS A 43 -13.42 41.14 -8.36
CA LYS A 43 -13.24 42.30 -7.47
C LYS A 43 -11.87 42.98 -7.55
N PHE A 44 -10.81 42.29 -8.00
CA PHE A 44 -9.42 42.75 -7.82
C PHE A 44 -8.63 43.02 -9.11
N GLY A 45 -9.26 42.86 -10.29
CA GLY A 45 -8.72 43.27 -11.60
C GLY A 45 -8.34 42.11 -12.53
N LEU A 46 -8.78 42.20 -13.79
CA LEU A 46 -8.70 41.14 -14.81
C LEU A 46 -7.30 40.55 -15.04
N TYR A 47 -6.25 41.38 -14.99
CA TYR A 47 -4.88 40.92 -15.29
C TYR A 47 -4.28 40.01 -14.22
N MET A 48 -4.47 40.34 -12.93
CA MET A 48 -3.99 39.49 -11.83
C MET A 48 -4.74 38.15 -11.79
N ALA A 49 -6.03 38.19 -12.11
CA ALA A 49 -6.85 37.01 -12.22
C ALA A 49 -6.39 36.06 -13.32
N PHE A 50 -6.11 36.60 -14.52
CA PHE A 50 -5.64 35.79 -15.65
C PHE A 50 -4.30 35.11 -15.37
N SER A 51 -3.34 35.84 -14.78
CA SER A 51 -2.05 35.26 -14.38
C SER A 51 -2.19 34.14 -13.34
N LEU A 52 -3.13 34.28 -12.39
CA LEU A 52 -3.37 33.28 -11.36
C LEU A 52 -3.97 31.99 -11.93
N ILE A 53 -4.91 32.11 -12.87
CA ILE A 53 -5.47 30.96 -13.59
C ILE A 53 -4.36 30.18 -14.29
N ILE A 54 -3.45 30.89 -14.99
CA ILE A 54 -2.32 30.26 -15.67
C ILE A 54 -1.41 29.54 -14.67
N ILE A 55 -1.07 30.18 -13.55
CA ILE A 55 -0.20 29.57 -12.52
C ILE A 55 -0.84 28.32 -11.93
N VAL A 56 -2.13 28.37 -11.57
CA VAL A 56 -2.85 27.22 -11.03
C VAL A 56 -2.91 26.09 -12.07
N LEU A 57 -3.19 26.40 -13.34
CA LEU A 57 -3.19 25.41 -14.42
C LEU A 57 -1.83 24.75 -14.62
N VAL A 58 -0.76 25.55 -14.63
CA VAL A 58 0.62 25.03 -14.75
C VAL A 58 0.93 24.11 -13.57
N SER A 59 0.58 24.50 -12.34
CA SER A 59 0.78 23.66 -11.15
C SER A 59 -0.03 22.37 -11.19
N ILE A 60 -1.27 22.40 -11.71
CA ILE A 60 -2.05 21.17 -11.94
C ILE A 60 -1.36 20.27 -12.97
N ILE A 61 -0.87 20.83 -14.08
CA ILE A 61 -0.15 20.06 -15.11
C ILE A 61 1.13 19.44 -14.54
N VAL A 62 1.89 20.20 -13.74
CA VAL A 62 3.06 19.69 -13.02
C VAL A 62 2.64 18.53 -12.12
N TYR A 63 1.59 18.70 -11.31
CA TYR A 63 1.09 17.65 -10.43
C TYR A 63 0.67 16.39 -11.19
N SER A 64 -0.08 16.53 -12.29
CA SER A 64 -0.52 15.40 -13.11
C SER A 64 0.64 14.62 -13.71
N LYS A 65 1.75 15.30 -14.07
CA LYS A 65 2.92 14.67 -14.66
C LYS A 65 3.85 14.05 -13.62
N THR A 66 4.18 14.78 -12.57
CA THR A 66 5.19 14.35 -11.58
C THR A 66 4.58 13.51 -10.47
N LYS A 67 3.25 13.60 -10.27
CA LYS A 67 2.52 13.01 -9.13
C LYS A 67 3.10 13.43 -7.77
N ASN A 68 3.87 14.53 -7.75
CA ASN A 68 4.54 15.05 -6.57
C ASN A 68 3.87 16.36 -6.13
N TYR A 69 3.19 16.31 -4.98
CA TYR A 69 2.52 17.50 -4.43
C TYR A 69 3.52 18.60 -4.10
N GLY A 70 4.71 18.25 -3.61
CA GLY A 70 5.74 19.23 -3.24
C GLY A 70 6.21 20.04 -4.44
N GLU A 71 6.49 19.38 -5.56
CA GLU A 71 6.91 20.05 -6.82
C GLU A 71 5.81 20.93 -7.38
N ALA A 72 4.56 20.46 -7.38
CA ALA A 72 3.44 21.23 -7.88
C ALA A 72 3.07 22.41 -6.97
N ALA A 73 3.16 22.24 -5.65
CA ALA A 73 3.00 23.31 -4.68
C ALA A 73 4.12 24.35 -4.81
N LEU A 74 5.35 23.91 -5.05
CA LEU A 74 6.47 24.82 -5.29
C LEU A 74 6.29 25.61 -6.60
N SER A 75 5.83 24.95 -7.66
CA SER A 75 5.41 25.62 -8.91
C SER A 75 4.35 26.70 -8.63
N LEU A 76 3.36 26.41 -7.78
CA LEU A 76 2.31 27.35 -7.41
C LEU A 76 2.89 28.57 -6.66
N VAL A 77 3.72 28.34 -5.64
CA VAL A 77 4.34 29.40 -4.84
C VAL A 77 5.28 30.26 -5.68
N VAL A 78 6.11 29.64 -6.52
CA VAL A 78 7.04 30.35 -7.41
C VAL A 78 6.27 31.20 -8.41
N GLY A 79 5.26 30.63 -9.07
CA GLY A 79 4.39 31.38 -9.99
C GLY A 79 3.74 32.58 -9.29
N MET A 80 3.19 32.37 -8.10
CA MET A 80 2.57 33.46 -7.32
C MET A 80 3.58 34.54 -6.91
N LEU A 81 4.80 34.17 -6.48
CA LEU A 81 5.84 35.13 -6.13
C LEU A 81 6.34 35.96 -7.32
N THR A 82 6.34 35.38 -8.53
CA THR A 82 6.73 36.11 -9.74
C THR A 82 5.69 37.15 -10.18
N VAL A 83 4.40 36.88 -9.94
CA VAL A 83 3.29 37.78 -10.29
C VAL A 83 3.02 38.81 -9.19
N PHE A 84 3.15 38.41 -7.93
CA PHE A 84 2.97 39.30 -6.78
C PHE A 84 4.34 39.77 -6.29
N THR A 85 4.75 40.96 -6.74
CA THR A 85 5.89 41.69 -6.16
C THR A 85 5.84 41.72 -4.63
N VAL A 86 7.02 41.73 -3.98
CA VAL A 86 7.27 41.52 -2.52
C VAL A 86 6.45 42.43 -1.56
N LYS A 87 5.76 43.47 -2.04
CA LYS A 87 4.88 44.28 -1.20
C LYS A 87 3.61 43.52 -0.85
N TRP A 88 3.55 42.99 0.37
CA TRP A 88 2.38 42.28 0.90
C TRP A 88 1.24 43.23 1.27
N ASN A 89 0.01 42.83 0.96
CA ASN A 89 -1.23 43.48 1.40
C ASN A 89 -2.27 42.36 1.63
N THR A 90 -3.24 42.61 2.49
CA THR A 90 -4.40 41.74 2.81
C THR A 90 -5.03 41.15 1.54
N THR A 91 -5.20 41.93 0.48
CA THR A 91 -5.72 41.43 -0.81
C THR A 91 -4.85 40.33 -1.42
N ARG A 92 -3.52 40.51 -1.44
CA ARG A 92 -2.58 39.54 -2.04
C ARG A 92 -2.53 38.25 -1.21
N LEU A 93 -2.65 38.38 0.12
CA LEU A 93 -2.74 37.25 1.04
C LEU A 93 -4.03 36.44 0.80
N ILE A 94 -5.18 37.11 0.64
CA ILE A 94 -6.45 36.45 0.32
C ILE A 94 -6.32 35.69 -1.00
N VAL A 95 -5.76 36.32 -2.02
CA VAL A 95 -5.57 35.71 -3.35
C VAL A 95 -4.65 34.47 -3.29
N LEU A 96 -3.57 34.51 -2.50
CA LEU A 96 -2.71 33.35 -2.25
C LEU A 96 -3.47 32.23 -1.55
N ALA A 97 -4.17 32.54 -0.47
CA ALA A 97 -4.95 31.56 0.30
C ALA A 97 -6.03 30.90 -0.57
N SER A 98 -6.76 31.69 -1.36
CA SER A 98 -7.78 31.18 -2.28
C SER A 98 -7.18 30.31 -3.38
N SER A 99 -6.01 30.66 -3.92
CA SER A 99 -5.31 29.84 -4.93
C SER A 99 -4.86 28.50 -4.36
N TRP A 100 -4.31 28.52 -3.15
CA TRP A 100 -3.90 27.31 -2.45
C TRP A 100 -5.10 26.40 -2.16
N LEU A 101 -6.18 26.98 -1.63
CA LEU A 101 -7.43 26.25 -1.40
C LEU A 101 -8.08 25.76 -2.69
N GLY A 102 -7.86 26.40 -3.84
CA GLY A 102 -8.32 25.88 -5.14
C GLY A 102 -7.46 24.71 -5.63
N PHE A 103 -6.14 24.84 -5.51
CA PHE A 103 -5.19 23.86 -6.02
C PHE A 103 -5.14 22.55 -5.20
N SER A 104 -5.14 22.64 -3.86
CA SER A 104 -4.95 21.46 -3.01
C SER A 104 -6.06 20.41 -3.17
N PRO A 105 -7.37 20.75 -3.16
CA PRO A 105 -8.44 19.79 -3.37
C PRO A 105 -8.40 19.14 -4.74
N ILE A 106 -8.10 19.90 -5.80
CA ILE A 106 -7.95 19.36 -7.17
C ILE A 106 -6.82 18.34 -7.20
N SER A 107 -5.68 18.65 -6.57
CA SER A 107 -4.55 17.72 -6.48
C SER A 107 -4.93 16.45 -5.72
N ILE A 108 -5.67 16.57 -4.62
CA ILE A 108 -6.17 15.42 -3.86
C ILE A 108 -7.10 14.56 -4.73
N ILE A 109 -8.03 15.16 -5.48
CA ILE A 109 -8.94 14.45 -6.38
C ILE A 109 -8.15 13.67 -7.45
N ILE A 110 -7.18 14.31 -8.10
CA ILE A 110 -6.34 13.65 -9.12
C ILE A 110 -5.60 12.46 -8.50
N SER A 111 -5.06 12.62 -7.28
CA SER A 111 -4.40 11.53 -6.55
C SER A 111 -5.37 10.38 -6.27
N SER A 112 -6.54 10.69 -5.72
CA SER A 112 -7.57 9.70 -5.40
C SER A 112 -8.03 8.92 -6.63
N ILE A 113 -8.27 9.61 -7.75
CA ILE A 113 -8.61 8.96 -9.03
C ILE A 113 -7.47 8.07 -9.50
N SER A 114 -6.22 8.53 -9.41
CA SER A 114 -5.07 7.71 -9.80
C SER A 114 -4.90 6.47 -8.91
N ILE A 115 -5.22 6.56 -7.62
CA ILE A 115 -5.17 5.43 -6.68
C ILE A 115 -6.29 4.44 -7.00
N ALA A 116 -7.51 4.96 -7.19
CA ALA A 116 -8.69 4.19 -7.57
C ALA A 116 -8.43 3.39 -8.85
N SER A 117 -8.01 4.08 -9.92
CA SER A 117 -7.75 3.47 -11.23
C SER A 117 -6.66 2.40 -11.18
N LYS A 118 -5.58 2.63 -10.40
CA LYS A 118 -4.55 1.61 -10.19
C LYS A 118 -5.11 0.37 -9.49
N SER A 119 -5.82 0.58 -8.37
CA SER A 119 -6.43 -0.51 -7.62
C SER A 119 -7.42 -1.31 -8.50
N GLU A 120 -8.28 -0.60 -9.23
CA GLU A 120 -9.25 -1.16 -10.17
C GLU A 120 -8.58 -2.00 -11.25
N SER A 121 -7.50 -1.48 -11.87
CA SER A 121 -6.76 -2.24 -12.89
C SER A 121 -6.17 -3.55 -12.35
N ILE A 122 -5.75 -3.58 -11.09
CA ILE A 122 -5.24 -4.79 -10.45
C ILE A 122 -6.37 -5.78 -10.18
N TYR A 123 -7.52 -5.31 -9.67
CA TYR A 123 -8.68 -6.18 -9.45
C TYR A 123 -9.21 -6.80 -10.74
N LEU A 124 -9.28 -6.02 -11.83
CA LEU A 124 -9.67 -6.54 -13.15
C LEU A 124 -8.71 -7.61 -13.66
N HIS A 125 -7.40 -7.41 -13.48
CA HIS A 125 -6.39 -8.40 -13.85
C HIS A 125 -6.50 -9.67 -12.99
N ASN A 126 -6.68 -9.50 -11.68
CA ASN A 126 -6.81 -10.61 -10.74
C ASN A 126 -8.06 -11.43 -11.01
N SER A 127 -9.20 -10.79 -11.28
CA SER A 127 -10.47 -11.47 -11.56
C SER A 127 -10.40 -12.23 -12.89
N ALA A 128 -9.81 -11.63 -13.92
CA ALA A 128 -9.55 -12.31 -15.18
C ALA A 128 -8.65 -13.54 -14.98
N PHE A 129 -7.57 -13.41 -14.20
CA PHE A 129 -6.68 -14.54 -13.91
C PHE A 129 -7.39 -15.65 -13.12
N MET A 130 -8.13 -15.29 -12.07
CA MET A 130 -8.84 -16.24 -11.22
C MET A 130 -10.00 -16.95 -11.95
N SER A 131 -10.58 -16.33 -12.97
CA SER A 131 -11.62 -16.95 -13.80
C SER A 131 -11.11 -18.16 -14.60
N TYR A 132 -9.80 -18.29 -14.84
CA TYR A 132 -9.25 -19.45 -15.56
C TYR A 132 -9.32 -20.76 -14.77
N TYR A 133 -9.34 -20.70 -13.43
CA TYR A 133 -9.31 -21.88 -12.57
C TYR A 133 -10.45 -21.94 -11.55
N SER A 134 -11.37 -20.98 -11.57
CA SER A 134 -12.57 -20.97 -10.73
C SER A 134 -13.84 -21.20 -11.56
N SER A 135 -14.95 -21.46 -10.88
CA SER A 135 -16.27 -21.61 -11.51
C SER A 135 -16.97 -20.28 -11.79
N TYR A 136 -16.40 -19.16 -11.33
CA TYR A 136 -16.99 -17.84 -11.41
C TYR A 136 -16.54 -17.11 -12.67
N SER A 137 -17.39 -16.23 -13.19
CA SER A 137 -16.99 -15.32 -14.29
C SER A 137 -16.04 -14.23 -13.79
N SER A 138 -15.28 -13.64 -14.71
CA SER A 138 -14.37 -12.53 -14.40
C SER A 138 -15.08 -11.31 -13.79
N ASP A 139 -16.32 -11.05 -14.20
CA ASP A 139 -17.11 -9.92 -13.69
C ASP A 139 -17.61 -10.20 -12.26
N GLU A 140 -18.10 -11.42 -11.99
CA GLU A 140 -18.49 -11.82 -10.64
C GLU A 140 -17.30 -11.79 -9.67
N LEU A 141 -16.14 -12.31 -10.09
CA LEU A 141 -14.93 -12.31 -9.28
C LEU A 141 -14.44 -10.90 -8.96
N TYR A 142 -14.60 -9.95 -9.88
CA TYR A 142 -14.22 -8.56 -9.63
C TYR A 142 -14.97 -7.97 -8.43
N ASP A 143 -16.28 -8.21 -8.35
CA ASP A 143 -17.10 -7.74 -7.24
C ASP A 143 -16.82 -8.52 -5.95
N LEU A 144 -16.70 -9.85 -6.05
CA LEU A 144 -16.46 -10.72 -4.90
C LEU A 144 -15.09 -10.46 -4.24
N LEU A 145 -14.03 -10.28 -5.03
CA LEU A 145 -12.69 -9.98 -4.50
C LEU A 145 -12.68 -8.65 -3.75
N GLN A 146 -13.36 -7.63 -4.26
CA GLN A 146 -13.50 -6.35 -3.56
C GLN A 146 -14.35 -6.47 -2.30
N GLU A 147 -15.39 -7.32 -2.33
CA GLU A 147 -16.23 -7.57 -1.17
C GLU A 147 -15.44 -8.23 -0.03
N GLU A 148 -14.67 -9.28 -0.34
CA GLU A 148 -13.81 -9.96 0.65
C GLU A 148 -12.72 -9.01 1.19
N ALA A 149 -12.12 -8.19 0.32
CA ALA A 149 -11.18 -7.15 0.73
C ALA A 149 -11.80 -6.15 1.70
N ARG A 150 -13.06 -5.76 1.48
CA ARG A 150 -13.80 -4.82 2.34
C ARG A 150 -14.23 -5.43 3.67
N LYS A 151 -14.55 -6.73 3.68
CA LYS A 151 -14.88 -7.49 4.89
C LYS A 151 -13.66 -7.70 5.79
N ALA A 152 -12.46 -7.76 5.20
CA ALA A 152 -11.23 -7.97 5.93
C ALA A 152 -10.89 -6.79 6.84
N ASN A 153 -10.63 -7.07 8.12
CA ASN A 153 -10.18 -6.05 9.07
C ASN A 153 -8.66 -5.78 8.93
N ALA A 154 -8.28 -5.03 7.90
CA ALA A 154 -6.89 -4.69 7.60
C ALA A 154 -6.64 -3.16 7.53
N PRO A 155 -6.68 -2.44 8.67
CA PRO A 155 -6.60 -0.97 8.68
C PRO A 155 -5.23 -0.41 8.25
N THR A 156 -4.17 -1.23 8.20
CA THR A 156 -2.84 -0.79 7.82
C THR A 156 -2.65 -0.70 6.31
N PHE A 157 -3.41 -1.46 5.52
CA PHE A 157 -3.26 -1.45 4.07
C PHE A 157 -4.04 -0.33 3.39
N GLY A 158 -3.43 0.27 2.36
CA GLY A 158 -4.13 1.14 1.40
C GLY A 158 -4.81 0.32 0.29
N PRO A 159 -5.68 0.93 -0.54
CA PRO A 159 -6.40 0.22 -1.61
C PRO A 159 -5.49 -0.54 -2.58
N ILE A 160 -4.37 0.10 -2.99
CA ILE A 160 -3.39 -0.52 -3.88
C ILE A 160 -2.70 -1.69 -3.18
N GLU A 161 -2.24 -1.52 -1.94
CA GLU A 161 -1.56 -2.59 -1.19
C GLU A 161 -2.49 -3.80 -1.00
N THR A 162 -3.76 -3.59 -0.67
CA THR A 162 -4.74 -4.67 -0.58
C THR A 162 -4.93 -5.39 -1.93
N ALA A 163 -5.04 -4.65 -3.03
CA ALA A 163 -5.18 -5.24 -4.36
C ALA A 163 -3.92 -6.05 -4.77
N GLU A 164 -2.74 -5.57 -4.39
CA GLU A 164 -1.45 -6.26 -4.61
C GLU A 164 -1.34 -7.55 -3.78
N ILE A 165 -1.75 -7.54 -2.51
CA ILE A 165 -1.83 -8.75 -1.67
C ILE A 165 -2.75 -9.77 -2.33
N ILE A 166 -3.94 -9.35 -2.76
CA ILE A 166 -4.89 -10.22 -3.46
C ILE A 166 -4.30 -10.77 -4.74
N ARG A 167 -3.52 -9.98 -5.50
CA ARG A 167 -2.84 -10.48 -6.70
C ARG A 167 -1.91 -11.65 -6.37
N ILE A 168 -1.13 -11.53 -5.29
CA ILE A 168 -0.24 -12.62 -4.86
C ILE A 168 -1.05 -13.85 -4.43
N LEU A 169 -2.11 -13.66 -3.65
CA LEU A 169 -2.99 -14.76 -3.22
C LEU A 169 -3.65 -15.47 -4.42
N VAL A 170 -4.15 -14.71 -5.40
CA VAL A 170 -4.72 -15.22 -6.64
C VAL A 170 -3.67 -16.01 -7.44
N TYR A 171 -2.45 -15.49 -7.61
CA TYR A 171 -1.37 -16.22 -8.28
C TYR A 171 -0.91 -17.48 -7.54
N LYS A 172 -1.09 -17.51 -6.22
CA LYS A 172 -0.86 -18.69 -5.39
C LYS A 172 -2.07 -19.64 -5.33
N ASN A 173 -3.07 -19.42 -6.18
CA ASN A 173 -4.29 -20.21 -6.28
C ASN A 173 -5.07 -20.31 -4.96
N ILE A 174 -5.02 -19.26 -4.14
CA ILE A 174 -5.84 -19.19 -2.92
C ILE A 174 -7.31 -19.03 -3.31
N LYS A 175 -8.19 -19.74 -2.60
CA LYS A 175 -9.62 -19.72 -2.85
C LYS A 175 -10.24 -18.40 -2.41
N LEU A 176 -11.35 -18.04 -3.04
CA LEU A 176 -12.05 -16.78 -2.76
C LEU A 176 -12.49 -16.70 -1.29
N GLU A 177 -12.97 -17.82 -0.75
CA GLU A 177 -13.51 -17.90 0.61
C GLU A 177 -12.45 -17.64 1.68
N ASP A 178 -11.17 -17.88 1.36
CA ASP A 178 -10.04 -17.75 2.27
C ASP A 178 -9.40 -16.34 2.21
N MET A 179 -9.78 -15.51 1.22
CA MET A 179 -9.15 -14.21 0.96
C MET A 179 -9.22 -13.28 2.16
N LYS A 180 -10.40 -13.15 2.77
CA LYS A 180 -10.61 -12.27 3.92
C LYS A 180 -9.67 -12.63 5.07
N GLU A 181 -9.63 -13.92 5.45
CA GLU A 181 -8.80 -14.37 6.55
C GLU A 181 -7.31 -14.20 6.24
N ALA A 182 -6.89 -14.55 5.01
CA ALA A 182 -5.52 -14.34 4.56
C ALA A 182 -5.08 -12.88 4.72
N ILE A 183 -5.89 -11.94 4.23
CA ILE A 183 -5.61 -10.49 4.32
C ILE A 183 -5.49 -10.04 5.79
N GLU A 184 -6.36 -10.53 6.68
CA GLU A 184 -6.32 -10.21 8.11
C GLU A 184 -5.04 -10.73 8.77
N LYS A 185 -4.65 -11.99 8.50
CA LYS A 185 -3.42 -12.57 9.06
C LYS A 185 -2.16 -11.90 8.53
N ILE A 186 -2.12 -11.61 7.23
CA ILE A 186 -1.01 -10.86 6.59
C ILE A 186 -0.90 -9.46 7.19
N ASN A 187 -2.03 -8.78 7.45
CA ASN A 187 -2.04 -7.50 8.15
C ASN A 187 -1.44 -7.61 9.55
N ILE A 188 -1.83 -8.62 10.33
CA ILE A 188 -1.27 -8.85 11.67
C ILE A 188 0.24 -9.06 11.59
N LEU A 189 0.70 -9.99 10.74
CA LEU A 189 2.13 -10.28 10.58
C LEU A 189 2.91 -9.06 10.13
N THR A 190 2.46 -8.38 9.07
CA THR A 190 3.11 -7.17 8.53
C THR A 190 3.28 -6.09 9.60
N ASN A 191 2.27 -5.88 10.44
CA ASN A 191 2.35 -4.91 11.54
C ASN A 191 3.35 -5.31 12.63
N ILE A 192 3.51 -6.61 12.90
CA ILE A 192 4.41 -7.13 13.92
C ILE A 192 5.86 -7.11 13.42
N ILE A 193 6.12 -7.63 12.22
CA ILE A 193 7.50 -7.80 11.70
C ILE A 193 8.03 -6.57 10.95
N GLN A 194 7.16 -5.62 10.59
CA GLN A 194 7.49 -4.36 9.89
C GLN A 194 8.25 -4.58 8.56
N VAL A 195 7.89 -5.63 7.83
CA VAL A 195 8.39 -5.96 6.49
C VAL A 195 7.33 -5.56 5.45
N PRO A 196 7.69 -5.14 4.23
CA PRO A 196 6.73 -4.85 3.16
C PRO A 196 5.69 -5.97 2.93
N SER A 197 4.43 -5.61 2.70
CA SER A 197 3.30 -6.55 2.69
C SER A 197 3.38 -7.60 1.59
N ASP A 198 4.03 -7.29 0.48
CA ASP A 198 4.30 -8.22 -0.63
C ASP A 198 5.26 -9.33 -0.20
N GLU A 199 6.40 -8.99 0.41
CA GLU A 199 7.36 -9.96 0.97
C GLU A 199 6.69 -10.84 2.04
N VAL A 200 5.86 -10.23 2.91
CA VAL A 200 5.13 -10.98 3.95
C VAL A 200 4.07 -11.90 3.36
N THR A 201 3.38 -11.50 2.29
CA THR A 201 2.35 -12.33 1.66
C THR A 201 2.96 -13.57 1.02
N TYR A 202 4.05 -13.42 0.26
CA TYR A 202 4.78 -14.56 -0.28
C TYR A 202 5.28 -15.51 0.82
N PHE A 203 5.94 -14.95 1.83
CA PHE A 203 6.42 -15.73 2.96
C PHE A 203 5.28 -16.47 3.68
N PHE A 204 4.19 -15.78 4.00
CA PHE A 204 3.05 -16.35 4.73
C PHE A 204 2.41 -17.50 3.96
N VAL A 205 2.17 -17.33 2.65
CA VAL A 205 1.59 -18.38 1.82
C VAL A 205 2.53 -19.58 1.71
N ASP A 206 3.80 -19.35 1.43
CA ASP A 206 4.80 -20.43 1.33
C ASP A 206 4.95 -21.16 2.69
N PHE A 207 4.87 -20.44 3.80
CA PHE A 207 4.94 -21.02 5.14
C PHE A 207 3.69 -21.84 5.48
N CYS A 208 2.50 -21.39 5.10
CA CYS A 208 1.27 -22.18 5.24
C CYS A 208 1.32 -23.46 4.39
N GLU A 209 1.79 -23.36 3.14
CA GLU A 209 1.95 -24.50 2.24
C GLU A 209 2.96 -25.51 2.79
N MET A 210 4.08 -25.04 3.31
CA MET A 210 5.12 -25.86 3.94
C MET A 210 4.59 -26.71 5.10
N PHE A 211 3.64 -26.19 5.89
CA PHE A 211 3.07 -26.88 7.05
C PHE A 211 1.68 -27.47 6.77
N ASP A 212 1.29 -27.62 5.51
CA ASP A 212 -0.05 -28.09 5.07
C ASP A 212 -1.21 -27.39 5.82
N THR A 213 -1.01 -26.11 6.16
CA THR A 213 -1.96 -25.35 6.97
C THR A 213 -2.93 -24.59 6.06
N PRO A 214 -4.26 -24.82 6.19
CA PRO A 214 -5.24 -24.15 5.34
C PRO A 214 -5.29 -22.65 5.65
N ILE A 215 -5.08 -21.83 4.62
CA ILE A 215 -4.99 -20.36 4.74
C ILE A 215 -6.29 -19.72 5.27
N GLY A 216 -7.45 -20.30 4.96
CA GLY A 216 -8.74 -19.86 5.48
C GLY A 216 -9.07 -20.31 6.90
N ASN A 217 -8.14 -20.92 7.63
CA ASN A 217 -8.32 -21.28 9.05
C ASN A 217 -6.99 -21.34 9.79
N VAL A 218 -6.23 -20.25 9.72
CA VAL A 218 -4.92 -20.18 10.38
C VAL A 218 -5.12 -19.86 11.86
N SER A 219 -4.80 -20.85 12.70
CA SER A 219 -4.88 -20.70 14.15
C SER A 219 -3.92 -19.63 14.67
N ASN A 220 -4.28 -18.99 15.78
CA ASN A 220 -3.37 -18.04 16.44
C ASN A 220 -2.10 -18.71 16.95
N VAL A 221 -2.16 -19.99 17.32
CA VAL A 221 -0.99 -20.79 17.73
C VAL A 221 0.02 -20.88 16.58
N PHE A 222 -0.45 -21.07 15.35
CA PHE A 222 0.41 -21.11 14.17
C PHE A 222 1.03 -19.73 13.86
N LEU A 223 0.27 -18.64 14.03
CA LEU A 223 0.81 -17.29 13.89
C LEU A 223 1.88 -16.99 14.95
N ASP A 224 1.68 -17.44 16.19
CA ASP A 224 2.67 -17.32 17.26
C ASP A 224 3.92 -18.14 16.93
N TYR A 225 3.78 -19.32 16.32
CA TYR A 225 4.91 -20.12 15.84
C TYR A 225 5.71 -19.39 14.75
N ILE A 226 5.04 -18.80 13.76
CA ILE A 226 5.68 -17.95 12.74
C ILE A 226 6.44 -16.81 13.41
N TYR A 227 5.79 -16.09 14.33
CA TYR A 227 6.40 -14.96 15.02
C TYR A 227 7.62 -15.38 15.88
N ASN A 228 7.52 -16.50 16.60
CA ASN A 228 8.62 -17.04 17.40
C ASN A 228 9.80 -17.47 16.54
N SER A 229 9.57 -17.89 15.30
CA SER A 229 10.64 -18.21 14.35
C SER A 229 11.50 -16.99 14.01
N PHE A 230 10.88 -15.81 13.88
CA PHE A 230 11.62 -14.56 13.73
C PHE A 230 12.31 -14.10 15.02
N ARG A 231 11.65 -14.27 16.16
CA ARG A 231 12.17 -13.79 17.46
C ARG A 231 13.34 -14.61 17.99
N SER A 232 13.41 -15.89 17.61
CA SER A 232 14.43 -16.83 18.11
C SER A 232 15.81 -16.65 17.48
N VAL A 233 15.92 -15.86 16.41
CA VAL A 233 17.18 -15.63 15.70
C VAL A 233 17.78 -14.24 15.97
N THR A 234 19.08 -14.11 15.75
CA THR A 234 19.82 -12.85 15.97
C THR A 234 19.67 -11.79 14.87
N VAL A 235 18.99 -12.10 13.76
CA VAL A 235 18.83 -11.22 12.60
C VAL A 235 17.46 -10.54 12.54
N SER A 236 17.33 -9.49 11.73
CA SER A 236 16.03 -8.84 11.51
C SER A 236 15.07 -9.75 10.73
N PRO A 237 13.74 -9.57 10.89
CA PRO A 237 12.76 -10.39 10.17
C PRO A 237 12.94 -10.37 8.65
N ARG A 238 13.29 -9.21 8.07
CA ARG A 238 13.60 -9.10 6.64
C ARG A 238 14.78 -9.98 6.22
N LYS A 239 15.87 -9.97 7.00
CA LYS A 239 17.02 -10.84 6.72
C LYS A 239 16.64 -12.31 6.86
N PHE A 240 15.83 -12.68 7.84
CA PHE A 240 15.32 -14.05 7.97
C PHE A 240 14.55 -14.48 6.71
N ILE A 241 13.65 -13.63 6.20
CA ILE A 241 12.91 -13.89 4.95
C ILE A 241 13.87 -14.07 3.78
N ASP A 242 14.95 -13.28 3.69
CA ASP A 242 15.96 -13.49 2.65
C ASP A 242 16.60 -14.89 2.73
N TYR A 243 17.06 -15.29 3.92
CA TYR A 243 17.65 -16.63 4.12
C TYR A 243 16.64 -17.75 3.81
N TYR A 244 15.38 -17.57 4.21
CA TYR A 244 14.29 -18.47 3.90
C TYR A 244 14.07 -18.57 2.38
N ASN A 245 14.04 -17.44 1.65
CA ASN A 245 13.82 -17.46 0.21
C ASN A 245 14.92 -18.17 -0.56
N GLU A 246 16.17 -18.09 -0.10
CA GLU A 246 17.30 -18.81 -0.70
C GLU A 246 17.21 -20.33 -0.44
N SER A 247 16.56 -20.76 0.65
CA SER A 247 16.59 -22.16 1.11
C SER A 247 15.28 -22.93 1.07
N LYS A 248 14.14 -22.26 0.88
CA LYS A 248 12.81 -22.89 0.87
C LYS A 248 12.65 -23.99 -0.17
N LYS A 249 13.43 -23.96 -1.25
CA LYS A 249 13.46 -25.01 -2.28
C LYS A 249 13.74 -26.39 -1.69
N LEU A 250 14.48 -26.48 -0.57
CA LEU A 250 14.79 -27.74 0.10
C LEU A 250 13.52 -28.42 0.61
N VAL A 251 12.56 -27.66 1.11
CA VAL A 251 11.30 -28.22 1.60
C VAL A 251 10.39 -28.62 0.45
N PHE A 252 10.21 -27.74 -0.53
CA PHE A 252 9.28 -27.98 -1.63
C PHE A 252 9.77 -29.00 -2.68
N LEU A 253 11.08 -29.18 -2.86
CA LEU A 253 11.64 -30.10 -3.85
C LEU A 253 12.20 -31.39 -3.23
N ASN A 254 12.79 -31.30 -2.04
CA ASN A 254 13.49 -32.45 -1.42
C ASN A 254 12.67 -33.09 -0.29
N ASN A 255 11.42 -32.68 -0.07
CA ASN A 255 10.50 -33.21 0.94
C ASN A 255 11.13 -33.29 2.34
N VAL A 256 11.89 -32.27 2.71
CA VAL A 256 12.44 -32.12 4.05
C VAL A 256 11.30 -31.81 5.03
N ASP A 257 11.36 -32.41 6.22
CA ASP A 257 10.43 -32.10 7.30
C ASP A 257 10.47 -30.59 7.65
N PRO A 258 9.32 -29.90 7.64
CA PRO A 258 9.25 -28.46 7.88
C PRO A 258 9.85 -28.00 9.22
N ASP A 259 9.64 -28.75 10.30
CA ASP A 259 10.15 -28.38 11.62
C ASP A 259 11.68 -28.51 11.66
N LEU A 260 12.22 -29.62 11.13
CA LEU A 260 13.67 -29.80 11.00
C LEU A 260 14.30 -28.69 10.13
N TYR A 261 13.67 -28.34 9.01
CA TYR A 261 14.13 -27.26 8.16
C TYR A 261 14.20 -25.92 8.89
N ILE A 262 13.14 -25.54 9.59
CA ILE A 262 13.08 -24.26 10.30
C ILE A 262 14.12 -24.20 11.42
N ASP A 263 14.33 -25.30 12.14
CA ASP A 263 15.34 -25.36 13.20
C ASP A 263 16.77 -25.32 12.65
N SER A 264 17.07 -26.04 11.57
CA SER A 264 18.35 -25.95 10.86
C SER A 264 18.58 -24.55 10.27
N LEU A 265 17.55 -23.90 9.73
CA LEU A 265 17.62 -22.53 9.21
C LEU A 265 17.99 -21.55 10.33
N LYS A 266 17.31 -21.63 11.48
CA LYS A 266 17.63 -20.79 12.66
C LYS A 266 19.08 -21.00 13.11
N LYS A 267 19.52 -22.27 13.22
CA LYS A 267 20.88 -22.63 13.60
C LYS A 267 21.92 -22.07 12.62
N GLY A 268 21.68 -22.19 11.32
CA GLY A 268 22.58 -21.65 10.30
C GLY A 268 22.69 -20.12 10.35
N ILE A 269 21.58 -19.43 10.61
CA ILE A 269 21.55 -17.98 10.79
C ILE A 269 22.37 -17.57 12.03
N ASP A 270 22.19 -18.25 13.17
CA ASP A 270 22.90 -17.91 14.41
C ASP A 270 24.40 -18.25 14.36
N LEU A 271 24.77 -19.28 13.60
CA LEU A 271 26.16 -19.58 13.25
C LEU A 271 26.75 -18.61 12.21
N LYS A 272 25.96 -17.64 11.74
CA LYS A 272 26.35 -16.61 10.75
C LYS A 272 26.83 -17.21 9.43
N ILE A 273 26.25 -18.32 9.01
CA ILE A 273 26.48 -18.88 7.68
C ILE A 273 26.04 -17.86 6.64
N ASN A 274 26.80 -17.73 5.56
CA ASN A 274 26.43 -16.84 4.46
C ASN A 274 25.14 -17.32 3.79
N LYS A 275 24.38 -16.40 3.21
CA LYS A 275 23.12 -16.73 2.51
C LYS A 275 23.32 -17.73 1.37
N GLU A 276 24.45 -17.65 0.67
CA GLU A 276 24.78 -18.53 -0.46
C GLU A 276 25.03 -19.97 0.00
N ASP A 277 25.62 -20.15 1.18
CA ASP A 277 26.02 -21.45 1.73
C ASP A 277 24.93 -22.09 2.62
N ILE A 278 23.85 -21.36 2.91
CA ILE A 278 22.83 -21.80 3.87
C ILE A 278 22.11 -23.08 3.43
N ASN A 279 21.96 -23.26 2.12
CA ASN A 279 21.35 -24.46 1.52
C ASN A 279 22.14 -25.72 1.85
N ASP A 280 23.45 -25.65 1.64
CA ASP A 280 24.36 -26.78 1.86
C ASP A 280 24.48 -27.07 3.35
N PHE A 281 24.51 -26.02 4.19
CA PHE A 281 24.48 -26.16 5.64
C PHE A 281 23.23 -26.91 6.11
N ILE A 282 22.03 -26.45 5.71
CA ILE A 282 20.76 -27.05 6.13
C ILE A 282 20.69 -28.52 5.69
N SER A 283 21.06 -28.80 4.43
CA SER A 283 21.07 -30.18 3.91
C SER A 283 21.99 -31.11 4.71
N ASN A 284 23.18 -30.63 5.08
CA ASN A 284 24.13 -31.39 5.88
C ASN A 284 23.67 -31.58 7.33
N ASP A 285 23.09 -30.54 7.93
CA ASP A 285 22.60 -30.57 9.33
C ASP A 285 21.44 -31.55 9.49
N ILE A 286 20.50 -31.58 8.54
CA ILE A 286 19.38 -32.53 8.54
C ILE A 286 19.86 -33.96 8.37
N ASN A 287 20.80 -34.22 7.45
CA ASN A 287 21.36 -35.56 7.24
C ASN A 287 22.12 -36.11 8.46
N GLN A 288 22.51 -35.25 9.41
CA GLN A 288 23.14 -35.67 10.67
C GLN A 288 22.13 -35.96 11.79
N GLN A 289 20.87 -35.54 11.62
CA GLN A 289 19.80 -35.69 12.62
C GLN A 289 18.87 -36.89 12.33
N VAL A 290 18.93 -37.46 11.12
CA VAL A 290 18.22 -38.68 10.69
C VAL A 290 19.13 -39.90 10.86
#